data_AF-A0A2N5IB97-F1
#
_entry.id   AF-A0A2N5IB97-F1
#
_cell.length_a   1.000
_cell.length_b   1.000
_cell.length_c   1.000
_cell.angle_alpha   90.00
_cell.angle_beta   90.00
_cell.angle_gamma   90.00
#
_symmetry.space_group_name_H-M   'P 1'
#
loop_
_entity.id
_entity.type
_entity.pdbx_description
1 polymer ?
#
loop_
_entity_poly.entity_id
_entity_poly.type
_entity_poly.pdbx_seq_one_letter_code
_entity_poly.pdbx_strand_id
1 'polypeptide(L)'
;MLAKKYQDLPMTERTKKDFITTVQIQPNTKINKYVKRRLIVFSIVSGVLLINGGATLYSQSQELEEKQKEYILLKKDLKQLKKEGKTLENEVTKLETPEYIEQIARRDYFLSKKGEILFHIPEKK
;
A
#
# COMPACT_ATOMS: atom_id res chain seq x y z
N MET A 1 -2.44 -68.40 -28.38
CA MET A 1 -3.65 -69.15 -28.80
C MET A 1 -4.94 -68.35 -28.81
N LEU A 2 -5.04 -67.18 -28.16
CA LEU A 2 -6.29 -66.42 -28.10
C LEU A 2 -6.62 -65.65 -29.39
N ALA A 3 -5.65 -64.99 -30.04
CA ALA A 3 -5.90 -64.11 -31.18
C ALA A 3 -6.63 -64.77 -32.37
N LYS A 4 -6.34 -66.06 -32.64
CA LYS A 4 -6.95 -66.79 -33.77
C LYS A 4 -8.45 -67.06 -33.58
N LYS A 5 -8.93 -67.17 -32.33
CA LYS A 5 -10.35 -67.42 -32.00
C LYS A 5 -11.26 -66.20 -32.22
N TYR A 6 -10.68 -65.00 -32.36
CA TYR A 6 -11.45 -63.75 -32.55
C TYR A 6 -11.75 -63.48 -34.03
N GLN A 7 -11.07 -64.16 -34.94
CA GLN A 7 -11.15 -63.94 -36.38
C GLN A 7 -12.33 -64.65 -37.05
N ASP A 8 -13.01 -65.54 -36.32
CA ASP A 8 -14.14 -66.35 -36.81
C ASP A 8 -15.52 -65.86 -36.29
N LEU A 9 -15.55 -64.82 -35.46
CA LEU A 9 -16.80 -64.27 -34.90
C LEU A 9 -17.54 -63.41 -35.96
N PRO A 10 -18.87 -63.31 -35.96
CA PRO A 10 -19.58 -62.40 -36.87
C PRO A 10 -19.15 -60.94 -36.61
N MET A 11 -19.05 -60.14 -37.68
CA MET A 11 -18.49 -58.76 -37.64
C MET A 11 -19.11 -57.85 -36.57
N THR A 12 -20.38 -58.07 -36.24
CA THR A 12 -21.15 -57.32 -35.24
C THR A 12 -20.73 -57.62 -33.80
N GLU A 13 -20.21 -58.81 -33.51
CA GLU A 13 -19.72 -59.17 -32.18
C GLU A 13 -18.27 -58.73 -31.98
N ARG A 14 -17.47 -58.71 -33.04
CA ARG A 14 -16.08 -58.19 -33.01
C ARG A 14 -16.08 -56.73 -32.60
N THR A 15 -16.87 -55.90 -33.30
CA THR A 15 -16.95 -54.46 -33.03
C THR A 15 -17.44 -54.16 -31.61
N LYS A 16 -18.41 -54.92 -31.10
CA LYS A 16 -18.88 -54.79 -29.72
C LYS A 16 -17.78 -55.16 -28.72
N LYS A 17 -17.00 -56.20 -28.99
CA LYS A 17 -15.92 -56.67 -28.09
C LYS A 17 -14.72 -55.73 -28.12
N ASP A 18 -14.39 -55.18 -29.28
CA ASP A 18 -13.36 -54.15 -29.45
C ASP A 18 -13.76 -52.87 -28.72
N PHE A 19 -15.03 -52.45 -28.82
CA PHE A 19 -15.59 -51.32 -28.08
C PHE A 19 -15.58 -51.54 -26.56
N ILE A 20 -15.94 -52.74 -26.09
CA ILE A 20 -15.87 -53.05 -24.65
C ILE A 20 -14.41 -53.05 -24.17
N THR A 21 -13.47 -53.49 -25.01
CA THR A 21 -12.03 -53.51 -24.68
C THR A 21 -11.44 -52.10 -24.61
N THR A 22 -11.89 -51.17 -25.47
CA THR A 22 -11.48 -49.75 -25.40
C THR A 22 -12.18 -48.97 -24.30
N VAL A 23 -13.40 -49.36 -23.88
CA VAL A 23 -14.08 -48.75 -22.73
C VAL A 23 -13.49 -49.24 -21.39
N GLN A 24 -12.86 -50.41 -21.36
CA GLN A 24 -12.14 -50.95 -20.19
C GLN A 24 -10.66 -50.49 -20.14
N ILE A 25 -10.31 -49.35 -20.72
CA ILE A 25 -9.03 -48.67 -20.43
C ILE A 25 -9.07 -48.27 -18.95
N GLN A 26 -8.62 -49.20 -18.09
CA GLN A 26 -8.31 -48.88 -16.71
C GLN A 26 -7.26 -47.75 -16.75
N PRO A 27 -7.50 -46.62 -16.09
CA PRO A 27 -6.48 -45.59 -15.99
C PRO A 27 -5.33 -46.19 -15.18
N ASN A 28 -4.32 -46.73 -15.87
CA ASN A 28 -3.06 -47.10 -15.28
C ASN A 28 -2.33 -45.80 -14.94
N THR A 29 -2.86 -45.05 -13.98
CA THR A 29 -2.29 -43.83 -13.41
C THR A 29 -1.17 -44.22 -12.44
N LYS A 30 -0.28 -45.10 -12.89
CA LYS A 30 1.04 -45.25 -12.28
C LYS A 30 1.83 -43.99 -12.62
N ILE A 31 1.49 -42.90 -11.93
CA ILE A 31 2.26 -41.67 -11.97
C ILE A 31 3.66 -42.06 -11.57
N ASN A 32 4.60 -41.83 -12.47
CA ASN A 32 5.98 -42.22 -12.30
C ASN A 32 6.49 -41.70 -10.94
N LYS A 33 7.10 -42.58 -10.14
CA LYS A 33 7.64 -42.25 -8.81
C LYS A 33 8.57 -41.02 -8.86
N TYR A 34 9.29 -40.84 -9.97
CA TYR A 34 10.14 -39.67 -10.21
C TYR A 34 9.35 -38.37 -10.38
N VAL A 35 8.17 -38.42 -11.02
CA VAL A 35 7.28 -37.25 -11.18
C VAL A 35 6.69 -36.84 -9.84
N LYS A 36 6.22 -37.80 -9.02
CA LYS A 36 5.76 -37.51 -7.64
C LYS A 36 6.88 -36.89 -6.79
N ARG A 37 8.10 -37.40 -6.90
CA ARG A 37 9.25 -36.88 -6.15
C ARG A 37 9.60 -35.45 -6.58
N ARG A 38 9.54 -35.12 -7.88
CA ARG A 38 9.73 -33.75 -8.38
C ARG A 38 8.64 -32.81 -7.90
N LEU A 39 7.38 -33.24 -7.91
CA LEU A 39 6.25 -32.43 -7.42
C LEU A 39 6.37 -32.15 -5.92
N ILE A 40 6.76 -33.13 -5.10
CA ILE A 40 6.98 -32.94 -3.67
C ILE A 40 8.09 -31.90 -3.42
N VAL A 41 9.22 -31.99 -4.12
CA VAL A 41 10.30 -31.01 -4.00
C VAL A 41 9.82 -29.61 -4.42
N PHE A 42 9.09 -29.49 -5.53
CA PHE A 42 8.49 -28.21 -5.95
C PHE A 42 7.51 -27.66 -4.91
N SER A 43 6.69 -28.52 -4.30
CA SER A 43 5.73 -28.13 -3.28
C SER A 43 6.42 -27.62 -2.01
N ILE A 44 7.53 -28.24 -1.61
CA ILE A 44 8.33 -27.81 -0.46
C ILE A 44 8.98 -26.45 -0.76
N VAL A 45 9.62 -26.30 -1.93
CA VAL A 45 10.26 -25.04 -2.33
C VAL A 45 9.24 -23.91 -2.40
N SER A 46 8.09 -24.15 -3.04
CA SER A 46 6.98 -23.19 -3.11
C SER A 46 6.45 -22.84 -1.71
N GLY A 47 6.28 -23.84 -0.83
CA GLY A 47 5.86 -23.63 0.55
C GLY A 47 6.83 -22.73 1.34
N VAL A 48 8.14 -22.97 1.21
CA VAL A 48 9.16 -22.11 1.84
C VAL A 48 9.08 -20.68 1.32
N LEU A 49 8.93 -20.48 0.01
CA LEU A 49 8.79 -19.15 -0.58
C LEU A 49 7.52 -18.44 -0.10
N LEU A 50 6.39 -19.14 0.00
CA LEU A 50 5.13 -18.59 0.49
C LEU A 50 5.20 -18.22 1.97
N ILE A 51 5.85 -19.03 2.81
CA ILE A 51 6.04 -18.73 4.23
C ILE A 51 6.91 -17.49 4.39
N ASN A 52 8.04 -17.41 3.67
CA ASN A 52 8.93 -16.25 3.74
C ASN A 52 8.23 -14.98 3.22
N GLY A 53 7.64 -15.04 2.02
CA GLY A 53 6.94 -13.90 1.43
C GLY A 53 5.72 -13.46 2.25
N GLY A 54 4.94 -14.41 2.76
CA GLY A 54 3.79 -14.14 3.62
C GLY A 54 4.18 -13.48 4.95
N ALA A 55 5.26 -13.95 5.57
CA ALA A 55 5.77 -13.34 6.81
C ALA A 55 6.25 -11.90 6.58
N THR A 56 6.99 -11.64 5.49
CA THR A 56 7.45 -10.29 5.14
C THR A 56 6.29 -9.34 4.84
N LEU A 57 5.25 -9.79 4.13
CA LEU A 57 4.06 -8.98 3.85
C LEU A 57 3.27 -8.67 5.13
N TYR A 58 3.18 -9.63 6.06
CA TYR A 58 2.48 -9.43 7.33
C TYR A 58 3.25 -8.47 8.26
N SER A 59 4.58 -8.55 8.33
CA SER A 59 5.36 -7.61 9.14
C SER A 59 5.37 -6.20 8.57
N GLN A 60 5.40 -6.07 7.23
CA GLN A 60 5.38 -4.77 6.57
C GLN A 60 4.07 -4.01 6.77
N SER A 61 2.93 -4.69 6.92
CA SER A 61 1.64 -4.00 7.08
C SER A 61 1.53 -3.23 8.40
N GLN A 62 2.10 -3.77 9.49
CA GLN A 62 2.13 -3.09 10.79
C GLN A 62 3.08 -1.89 10.77
N GLU A 63 4.29 -2.06 10.21
CA GLU A 63 5.25 -0.97 10.06
C GLU A 63 4.70 0.15 9.16
N LEU A 64 3.94 -0.21 8.11
CA LEU A 64 3.32 0.75 7.20
C LEU A 64 2.31 1.66 7.93
N GLU A 65 1.50 1.10 8.84
CA GLU A 65 0.52 1.90 9.58
C GLU A 65 1.20 2.92 10.49
N GLU A 66 2.26 2.51 11.19
CA GLU A 66 3.04 3.41 12.05
C GLU A 66 3.72 4.51 11.25
N LYS A 67 4.37 4.15 10.13
CA LYS A 67 4.98 5.11 9.20
C LYS A 67 3.96 6.08 8.60
N GLN A 68 2.74 5.61 8.34
CA GLN A 68 1.67 6.45 7.80
C GLN A 68 1.16 7.45 8.84
N LYS A 69 1.03 7.04 10.11
CA LYS A 69 0.71 7.95 11.22
C LYS A 69 1.79 9.01 11.40
N GLU A 70 3.06 8.60 11.45
CA GLU A 70 4.21 9.49 11.55
C GLU A 70 4.23 10.50 10.39
N TYR A 71 4.02 10.03 9.15
CA TYR A 71 3.94 10.90 7.98
C TYR A 71 2.82 11.95 8.08
N ILE A 72 1.64 11.58 8.56
CA ILE A 72 0.52 12.52 8.74
C ILE A 72 0.86 13.60 9.77
N LEU A 73 1.47 13.22 10.89
CA LEU A 73 1.92 14.16 11.92
C LEU A 73 2.97 15.13 11.37
N LEU A 74 4.02 14.59 10.76
CA LEU A 74 5.10 15.41 10.20
C LEU A 74 4.60 16.36 9.11
N LYS A 75 3.65 15.92 8.28
CA LYS A 75 3.03 16.75 7.25
C LYS A 75 2.19 17.88 7.85
N LYS A 76 1.51 17.64 8.97
CA LYS A 76 0.77 18.67 9.69
C LYS A 76 1.73 19.71 10.27
N ASP A 77 2.80 19.27 10.93
CA ASP A 77 3.78 20.14 11.55
C ASP A 77 4.50 21.00 10.50
N LEU A 78 4.88 20.39 9.37
CA LEU A 78 5.47 21.09 8.23
C LEU A 78 4.52 22.18 7.69
N LYS A 79 3.23 21.87 7.58
CA LYS A 79 2.22 22.85 7.12
C LYS A 79 2.06 24.00 8.13
N GLN A 80 2.10 23.72 9.42
CA GLN A 80 2.05 24.73 10.47
C GLN A 80 3.29 25.63 10.42
N LEU A 81 4.49 25.04 10.43
CA LEU A 81 5.76 25.76 10.36
C LEU A 81 5.87 26.63 9.10
N LYS A 82 5.41 26.15 7.94
CA LYS A 82 5.36 26.96 6.72
C LYS A 82 4.42 28.15 6.84
N LYS A 83 3.28 27.97 7.50
CA LYS A 83 2.33 29.06 7.74
C LYS A 83 2.94 30.11 8.67
N GLU A 84 3.55 29.66 9.77
CA GLU A 84 4.25 30.54 10.73
C GLU A 84 5.41 31.29 10.07
N GLY A 85 6.23 30.60 9.28
CA GLY A 85 7.32 31.21 8.52
C GLY A 85 6.81 32.31 7.58
N LYS A 86 5.72 32.04 6.83
CA LYS A 86 5.12 33.05 5.95
C LYS A 86 4.52 34.23 6.70
N THR A 87 3.95 34.01 7.89
CA THR A 87 3.44 35.11 8.72
C THR A 87 4.57 35.98 9.26
N LEU A 88 5.65 35.36 9.73
CA LEU A 88 6.85 36.04 10.21
C LEU A 88 7.52 36.82 9.08
N GLU A 89 7.67 36.23 7.90
CA GLU A 89 8.24 36.91 6.73
C GLU A 89 7.41 38.15 6.36
N ASN A 90 6.08 38.04 6.34
CA ASN A 90 5.22 39.19 6.10
C ASN A 90 5.33 40.27 7.18
N GLU A 91 5.56 39.88 8.44
CA GLU A 91 5.76 40.83 9.55
C GLU A 91 7.10 41.55 9.42
N VAL A 92 8.17 40.84 9.06
CA VAL A 92 9.47 41.43 8.75
C VAL A 92 9.35 42.44 7.60
N THR A 93 8.71 42.07 6.49
CA THR A 93 8.51 43.00 5.36
C THR A 93 7.68 44.23 5.77
N LYS A 94 6.70 44.07 6.67
CA LYS A 94 5.94 45.22 7.20
C LYS A 94 6.82 46.12 8.06
N LEU A 95 7.68 45.55 8.90
CA LEU A 95 8.62 46.28 9.75
C LEU A 95 9.64 47.11 8.95
N GLU A 96 9.93 46.75 7.71
CA GLU A 96 10.78 47.56 6.82
C GLU A 96 10.10 48.86 6.33
N THR A 97 8.77 48.97 6.46
CA THR A 97 8.05 50.16 6.01
C THR A 97 7.93 51.22 7.12
N PRO A 98 8.30 52.50 6.86
CA PRO A 98 8.25 53.56 7.86
C PRO A 98 6.83 53.83 8.40
N GLU A 99 5.81 53.53 7.59
CA GLU A 99 4.40 53.72 7.94
C GLU A 99 3.91 52.72 9.00
N TYR A 100 4.42 51.48 8.96
CA TYR A 100 4.13 50.47 9.98
C TYR A 100 4.85 50.77 11.31
N ILE A 101 6.09 51.29 11.25
CA ILE A 101 6.82 51.77 12.43
C ILE A 101 6.05 52.94 13.10
N GLU A 102 5.51 53.86 12.30
CA GLU A 102 4.69 54.97 12.80
C GLU A 102 3.38 54.48 13.47
N GLN A 103 2.77 53.40 12.95
CA GLN A 103 1.61 52.76 13.59
C GLN A 103 1.96 52.11 14.94
N ILE A 104 3.10 51.41 15.03
CA ILE A 104 3.59 50.85 16.31
C ILE A 104 3.87 51.97 17.31
N ALA A 105 4.56 53.03 16.89
CA ALA A 105 4.86 54.19 17.74
C ALA A 105 3.59 54.83 18.34
N ARG A 106 2.53 54.97 17.53
CA ARG A 106 1.23 55.48 17.99
C ARG A 106 0.48 54.51 18.90
N ARG A 107 0.45 53.21 18.56
CA ARG A 107 -0.36 52.20 19.26
C ARG A 107 0.28 51.74 20.57
N ASP A 108 1.55 51.41 20.54
CA ASP A 108 2.23 50.69 21.63
C ASP A 108 3.03 51.65 22.53
N TYR A 109 3.44 52.80 22.00
CA TYR A 109 4.23 53.81 22.71
C TYR A 109 3.54 55.17 22.86
N PHE A 110 2.29 55.31 22.40
CA PHE A 110 1.50 56.54 22.48
C PHE A 110 2.25 57.79 21.97
N LEU A 111 3.12 57.63 20.97
CA LEU A 111 3.86 58.73 20.36
C LEU A 111 3.01 59.42 19.30
N SER A 112 3.00 60.75 19.29
CA SER A 112 2.29 61.56 18.29
C SER A 112 3.24 62.54 17.59
N LYS A 113 2.93 62.91 16.35
CA LYS A 113 3.71 63.93 15.63
C LYS A 113 3.42 65.32 16.20
N LYS A 114 4.34 66.25 15.96
CA LYS A 114 4.19 67.65 16.39
C LYS A 114 2.89 68.25 15.83
N GLY A 115 1.93 68.53 16.71
CA GLY A 115 0.60 69.07 16.35
C GLY A 115 -0.56 68.06 16.44
N GLU A 116 -0.30 66.78 16.72
CA GLU A 116 -1.33 65.76 16.98
C GLU A 116 -1.68 65.68 18.48
N ILE A 117 -2.98 65.54 18.80
CA ILE A 117 -3.49 65.43 20.18
C ILE A 117 -3.75 63.95 20.52
N LEU A 118 -3.16 63.46 21.61
CA LEU A 118 -3.39 62.10 22.12
C LEU A 118 -4.64 62.04 22.99
N PHE A 119 -5.65 61.26 22.57
CA PHE A 119 -6.85 61.00 23.36
C PHE A 119 -6.64 59.79 24.26
N HIS A 120 -6.59 60.02 25.58
CA HIS A 120 -6.62 58.93 26.57
C HIS A 120 -8.08 58.62 26.92
N ILE A 121 -8.53 57.41 26.60
CA ILE A 121 -9.83 56.91 27.06
C ILE A 121 -9.60 56.29 28.45
N PRO A 122 -10.21 56.82 29.52
CA PRO A 122 -10.08 56.22 30.83
C PRO A 122 -10.68 54.81 30.80
N GLU A 123 -9.90 53.81 31.23
CA GLU A 123 -10.43 52.45 31.40
C GLU A 123 -11.58 52.49 32.42
N LYS A 124 -12.74 52.04 31.97
CA LYS A 124 -13.93 51.96 32.81
C LYS A 124 -13.69 50.88 33.87
N LYS A 125 -13.57 51.30 35.14
CA LYS A 125 -13.54 50.40 36.30
C LYS A 125 -14.79 49.53 36.35
#